data_AF-A0A4Y5SKB7-F1
#
_entry.id   AF-A0A4Y5SKB7-F1
#
_cell.length_a   1.000
_cell.length_b   1.000
_cell.length_c   1.000
_cell.angle_alpha   90.00
_cell.angle_beta   90.00
_cell.angle_gamma   90.00
#
_symmetry.space_group_name_H-M   'P 1'
#
loop_
_entity.id
_entity.type
_entity.pdbx_description
1 polymer ?
#
loop_
_entity_poly.entity_id
_entity_poly.type
_entity_poly.pdbx_seq_one_letter_code
_entity_poly.pdbx_strand_id
1 'polypeptide(L)'
;MRLLRALLLTLMLVSLVGLALQSNLRPSDVHYKTAFVSERDATAVYISSMASVKLYAVGTGEFWIEDLQTGETIFTGEVEGNGAFSLVFPHPGYYEFGGNSRGGITITITPVDVGFPGKQKSAHLWVSALFGGLLALTLLGGGRR
;
A
#
# COMPACT_ATOMS: atom_id res chain seq x y z
N MET A 1 -10.12 17.40 -30.74
CA MET A 1 -11.27 17.35 -29.81
C MET A 1 -11.73 15.92 -29.49
N ARG A 2 -12.04 15.06 -30.49
CA ARG A 2 -12.50 13.68 -30.22
C ARG A 2 -11.48 12.81 -29.48
N LEU A 3 -10.20 12.86 -29.88
CA LEU A 3 -9.12 12.12 -29.21
C LEU A 3 -8.91 12.55 -27.75
N LEU A 4 -8.94 13.87 -27.47
CA LEU A 4 -8.83 14.39 -26.11
C LEU A 4 -10.00 13.94 -25.22
N ARG A 5 -11.24 13.99 -25.74
CA ARG A 5 -12.43 13.50 -25.02
C ARG A 5 -12.35 12.00 -24.73
N ALA A 6 -11.91 11.22 -25.71
CA ALA A 6 -11.68 9.79 -25.53
C ALA A 6 -10.63 9.53 -24.44
N LEU A 7 -9.51 10.24 -24.48
CA LEU A 7 -8.46 10.14 -23.45
C LEU A 7 -8.98 10.49 -22.05
N LEU A 8 -9.69 11.61 -21.89
CA LEU A 8 -10.26 12.03 -20.59
C LEU A 8 -11.27 11.01 -20.06
N LEU A 9 -12.12 10.47 -20.93
CA LEU A 9 -13.07 9.42 -20.59
C LEU A 9 -12.34 8.14 -20.15
N THR A 10 -11.30 7.72 -20.87
CA THR A 10 -10.49 6.55 -20.52
C THR A 10 -9.81 6.75 -19.16
N LEU A 11 -9.18 7.91 -18.92
CA LEU A 11 -8.52 8.22 -17.65
C LEU A 11 -9.51 8.24 -16.47
N MET A 12 -10.70 8.81 -16.67
CA MET A 12 -11.78 8.77 -15.68
C MET A 12 -12.23 7.34 -15.40
N LEU A 13 -12.48 6.53 -16.43
CA LEU A 13 -12.90 5.13 -16.30
C LEU A 13 -11.84 4.28 -15.59
N VAL A 14 -10.57 4.40 -15.98
CA VAL A 14 -9.46 3.68 -15.32
C VAL A 14 -9.38 4.05 -13.84
N SER A 15 -9.53 5.33 -13.51
CA SER A 15 -9.52 5.80 -12.11
C SER A 15 -10.68 5.23 -11.29
N LEU A 16 -11.89 5.20 -11.86
CA LEU A 16 -13.09 4.65 -11.21
C LEU A 16 -13.04 3.13 -11.06
N VAL A 17 -12.60 2.41 -12.09
CA VAL A 17 -12.45 0.94 -12.05
C VAL A 17 -11.38 0.57 -11.01
N GLY A 18 -10.25 1.27 -10.98
CA GLY A 18 -9.21 1.08 -9.97
C GLY A 18 -9.75 1.30 -8.55
N LEU A 19 -10.52 2.38 -8.35
CA LEU A 19 -11.17 2.65 -7.07
C LEU A 19 -12.17 1.54 -6.67
N ALA A 20 -13.00 1.08 -7.61
CA ALA A 20 -14.01 0.06 -7.34
C ALA A 20 -13.39 -1.30 -6.98
N LEU A 21 -12.35 -1.72 -7.70
CA LEU A 21 -11.62 -2.95 -7.40
C LEU A 21 -10.96 -2.89 -6.02
N GLN A 22 -10.32 -1.77 -5.68
CA GLN A 22 -9.60 -1.66 -4.43
C GLN A 22 -10.47 -1.32 -3.21
N SER A 23 -11.62 -0.68 -3.39
CA SER A 23 -12.57 -0.41 -2.29
C SER A 23 -13.30 -1.66 -1.81
N ASN A 24 -13.34 -2.72 -2.62
CA ASN A 24 -13.96 -3.98 -2.25
C ASN A 24 -13.02 -4.92 -1.49
N LEU A 25 -11.72 -4.61 -1.43
CA LEU A 25 -10.77 -5.40 -0.66
C LEU A 25 -11.03 -5.19 0.84
N ARG A 26 -11.17 -6.30 1.56
CA ARG A 26 -11.28 -6.34 3.01
C ARG A 26 -9.98 -6.85 3.60
N PRO A 27 -9.63 -6.46 4.85
CA PRO A 27 -8.45 -7.02 5.51
C PRO A 27 -8.45 -8.56 5.58
N SER A 28 -9.64 -9.19 5.62
CA SER A 28 -9.79 -10.65 5.58
C SER A 28 -9.36 -11.30 4.26
N ASP A 29 -9.28 -10.54 3.18
CA ASP A 29 -9.01 -11.06 1.84
C ASP A 29 -7.50 -11.22 1.60
N VAL A 30 -6.66 -10.70 2.50
CA VAL A 30 -5.20 -10.82 2.44
C VAL A 30 -4.67 -11.44 3.72
N HIS A 31 -3.70 -12.33 3.57
CA HIS A 31 -3.00 -12.95 4.69
C HIS A 31 -1.51 -12.88 4.41
N TYR A 32 -0.77 -12.27 5.32
CA TYR A 32 0.67 -12.15 5.24
C TYR A 32 1.31 -13.18 6.16
N LYS A 33 2.46 -13.72 5.74
CA LYS A 33 3.22 -14.65 6.57
C LYS A 33 3.89 -13.90 7.71
N THR A 34 4.00 -14.56 8.86
CA THR A 34 4.89 -14.14 9.94
C THR A 34 6.33 -14.13 9.43
N ALA A 35 7.09 -13.10 9.81
CA ALA A 35 8.53 -13.02 9.56
C ALA A 35 9.30 -13.41 10.83
N PHE A 36 10.43 -14.08 10.67
CA PHE A 36 11.38 -14.35 11.74
C PHE A 36 12.72 -13.73 11.34
N VAL A 37 13.31 -12.94 12.25
CA VAL A 37 14.58 -12.26 12.01
C VAL A 37 15.53 -12.55 13.16
N SER A 38 16.77 -12.94 12.88
CA SER A 38 17.77 -13.27 13.90
C SER A 38 19.16 -12.90 13.42
N GLU A 39 19.98 -12.30 14.29
CA GLU A 39 21.34 -11.82 14.01
C GLU A 39 21.49 -10.91 12.78
N ARG A 40 21.52 -11.49 11.58
CA ARG A 40 21.52 -10.82 10.26
C ARG A 40 20.67 -11.56 9.23
N ASP A 41 19.98 -12.61 9.65
CA ASP A 41 19.08 -13.38 8.80
C ASP A 41 17.83 -12.55 8.55
N ALA A 42 17.49 -12.46 7.27
CA ALA A 42 16.35 -11.74 6.80
C ALA A 42 15.31 -12.68 6.20
N THR A 43 14.03 -12.35 6.37
CA THR A 43 12.91 -13.05 5.77
C THR A 43 12.16 -12.10 4.84
N ALA A 44 12.00 -12.48 3.57
CA ALA A 44 11.18 -11.74 2.63
C ALA A 44 9.71 -12.18 2.70
N VAL A 45 8.80 -11.21 2.79
CA VAL A 45 7.34 -11.42 2.76
C VAL A 45 6.74 -10.69 1.56
N TYR A 46 5.91 -11.39 0.80
CA TYR A 46 5.14 -10.77 -0.28
C TYR A 46 3.88 -10.10 0.26
N ILE A 47 3.69 -8.84 -0.14
CA ILE A 47 2.53 -8.02 0.19
C ILE A 47 1.77 -7.73 -1.11
N SER A 48 0.59 -8.29 -1.25
CA SER A 48 -0.20 -8.28 -2.50
C SER A 48 -0.88 -6.95 -2.82
N SER A 49 -0.97 -6.05 -1.83
CA SER A 49 -1.64 -4.76 -1.98
C SER A 49 -1.00 -3.73 -1.07
N MET A 50 -1.09 -2.45 -1.44
CA MET A 50 -0.81 -1.39 -0.49
C MET A 50 -1.71 -1.58 0.74
N ALA A 51 -1.11 -1.61 1.93
CA ALA A 51 -1.82 -1.99 3.15
C ALA A 51 -1.29 -1.23 4.37
N SER A 52 -2.21 -0.79 5.21
CA SER A 52 -1.89 -0.40 6.59
C SER A 52 -1.96 -1.66 7.45
N VAL A 53 -0.89 -1.94 8.19
CA VAL A 53 -0.75 -3.14 9.01
C VAL A 53 -0.36 -2.78 10.43
N LYS A 54 -0.74 -3.65 11.37
CA LYS A 54 -0.12 -3.73 12.69
C LYS A 54 0.91 -4.83 12.68
N LEU A 55 2.10 -4.52 13.18
CA LEU A 55 3.17 -5.48 13.40
C LEU A 55 3.19 -5.81 14.88
N TYR A 56 3.09 -7.08 15.23
CA TYR A 56 3.31 -7.55 16.59
C TYR A 56 4.63 -8.30 16.63
N ALA A 57 5.63 -7.70 17.29
CA ALA A 57 6.96 -8.26 17.43
C ALA A 57 7.15 -8.86 18.83
N VAL A 58 7.76 -10.03 18.91
CA VAL A 58 8.14 -10.70 20.16
C VAL A 58 9.60 -11.11 20.07
N GLY A 59 10.41 -10.71 21.04
CA GLY A 59 11.85 -10.93 21.07
C GLY A 59 12.63 -9.76 21.70
N THR A 60 13.94 -9.76 21.52
CA THR A 60 14.81 -8.68 22.01
C THR A 60 15.80 -8.26 20.93
N GLY A 61 15.77 -7.00 20.52
CA GLY A 61 16.69 -6.42 19.55
C GLY A 61 16.02 -5.43 18.60
N GLU A 62 16.79 -5.04 17.57
CA GLU A 62 16.33 -4.12 16.52
C GLU A 62 15.93 -4.90 15.26
N PHE A 63 14.94 -4.38 14.53
CA PHE A 63 14.54 -4.89 13.23
C PHE A 63 14.23 -3.74 12.26
N TRP A 64 14.35 -4.04 10.97
CA TRP A 64 14.03 -3.12 9.89
C TRP A 64 13.22 -3.83 8.82
N ILE A 65 12.53 -3.03 8.02
CA ILE A 65 11.74 -3.50 6.89
C ILE A 65 12.19 -2.72 5.66
N GLU A 66 12.69 -3.42 4.67
CA GLU A 66 13.19 -2.86 3.41
C GLU A 66 12.24 -3.23 2.27
N ASP A 67 11.97 -2.26 1.39
CA ASP A 67 11.31 -2.51 0.13
C ASP A 67 12.34 -3.01 -0.90
N LEU A 68 12.23 -4.28 -1.30
CA LEU A 68 13.20 -4.88 -2.21
C LEU A 68 13.14 -4.33 -3.64
N GLN A 69 12.09 -3.58 -4.00
CA GLN A 69 11.99 -2.96 -5.32
C GLN A 69 12.75 -1.63 -5.38
N THR A 70 12.78 -0.88 -4.28
CA THR A 70 13.42 0.44 -4.21
C THR A 70 14.76 0.41 -3.45
N GLY A 71 15.01 -0.61 -2.64
CA GLY A 71 16.14 -0.69 -1.70
C GLY A 71 16.00 0.25 -0.50
N GLU A 72 14.80 0.78 -0.23
CA GLU A 72 14.57 1.75 0.83
C GLU A 72 14.10 1.06 2.11
N THR A 73 14.73 1.39 3.24
CA THR A 73 14.22 1.02 4.56
C THR A 73 12.99 1.87 4.89
N ILE A 74 11.81 1.24 4.87
CA ILE A 74 10.53 1.91 5.12
C ILE A 74 10.16 1.94 6.61
N PHE A 75 10.83 1.12 7.43
CA PHE A 75 10.57 1.05 8.87
C PHE A 75 11.77 0.53 9.64
N THR A 76 11.96 1.05 10.86
CA THR A 76 12.86 0.51 11.87
C THR A 76 12.13 0.45 13.21
N GLY A 77 12.40 -0.59 13.99
CA GLY A 77 11.80 -0.79 15.31
C GLY A 77 12.75 -1.51 16.26
N GLU A 78 12.57 -1.25 17.55
CA GLU A 78 13.27 -1.93 18.63
C GLU A 78 12.24 -2.59 19.54
N VAL A 79 12.51 -3.83 19.97
CA VAL A 79 11.63 -4.58 20.88
C VAL A 79 12.42 -5.14 22.06
N GLU A 80 11.83 -5.03 23.25
CA GLU A 80 12.31 -5.69 24.47
C GLU A 80 11.16 -6.51 25.07
N GLY A 81 11.14 -7.81 24.78
CA GLY A 81 10.06 -8.72 25.17
C GLY A 81 8.93 -8.75 24.13
N ASN A 82 8.09 -7.70 24.09
CA ASN A 82 7.03 -7.57 23.08
C ASN A 82 6.78 -6.11 22.68
N GLY A 83 6.31 -5.92 21.44
CA GLY A 83 6.07 -4.59 20.86
C GLY A 83 4.98 -4.62 19.80
N ALA A 84 4.23 -3.53 19.69
CA ALA A 84 3.21 -3.34 18.66
C ALA A 84 3.52 -2.07 17.86
N PHE A 85 3.62 -2.21 16.54
CA PHE A 85 3.96 -1.14 15.62
C PHE A 85 2.90 -1.00 14.54
N SER A 86 2.86 0.16 13.89
CA SER A 86 1.98 0.42 12.74
C SER A 86 2.83 0.81 11.54
N LEU A 87 2.55 0.20 10.39
CA LEU A 87 3.27 0.42 9.15
C LEU A 87 2.28 0.55 8.00
N VAL A 88 2.59 1.39 7.01
CA VAL A 88 1.89 1.42 5.73
C VAL A 88 2.87 0.99 4.66
N PHE A 89 2.59 -0.14 4.01
CA PHE A 89 3.36 -0.54 2.82
C PHE A 89 3.01 0.41 1.67
N PRO A 90 4.01 0.95 0.94
CA PRO A 90 3.78 1.97 -0.08
C PRO A 90 3.17 1.42 -1.38
N HIS A 91 3.36 0.14 -1.69
CA HIS A 91 2.80 -0.51 -2.87
C HIS A 91 2.73 -2.04 -2.69
N PRO A 92 2.12 -2.78 -3.62
CA PRO A 92 2.32 -4.22 -3.70
C PRO A 92 3.79 -4.55 -3.99
N GLY A 93 4.37 -5.53 -3.31
CA GLY A 93 5.79 -5.82 -3.45
C GLY A 93 6.34 -6.89 -2.52
N TYR A 94 7.65 -7.12 -2.59
CA TYR A 94 8.37 -7.97 -1.65
C TYR A 94 9.09 -7.07 -0.64
N TYR A 95 8.87 -7.36 0.63
CA TYR A 95 9.46 -6.61 1.73
C TYR A 95 10.35 -7.55 2.53
N GLU A 96 11.61 -7.15 2.71
CA GLU A 96 12.56 -7.88 3.54
C GLU A 96 12.44 -7.40 4.98
N PHE A 97 12.21 -8.33 5.89
CA PHE A 97 12.32 -8.11 7.32
C PHE A 97 13.71 -8.60 7.73
N GLY A 98 14.56 -7.68 8.19
CA GLY A 98 15.88 -7.97 8.75
C GLY A 98 15.97 -7.47 10.18
N GLY A 99 17.00 -7.89 10.92
CA GLY A 99 17.17 -7.43 12.29
C GLY A 99 18.48 -7.88 12.91
N ASN A 100 18.85 -7.22 14.00
CA ASN A 100 19.96 -7.59 14.86
C ASN A 100 19.42 -8.02 16.23
N SER A 101 19.20 -9.32 16.37
CA SER A 101 18.71 -9.94 17.61
C SER A 101 19.47 -11.22 17.92
N ARG A 102 19.82 -11.45 19.19
CA ARG A 102 20.55 -12.66 19.61
C ARG A 102 19.63 -13.89 19.79
N GLY A 103 18.34 -13.67 20.01
CA GLY A 103 17.36 -14.73 20.28
C GLY A 103 16.30 -14.89 19.19
N GLY A 104 16.40 -14.10 18.11
CA GLY A 104 15.34 -13.96 17.13
C GLY A 104 14.23 -13.00 17.56
N ILE A 105 13.61 -12.35 16.58
CA ILE A 105 12.37 -11.60 16.73
C ILE A 105 11.35 -12.24 15.79
N THR A 106 10.20 -12.62 16.33
CA THR A 106 9.05 -13.08 15.55
C THR A 106 8.11 -11.90 15.32
N ILE A 107 7.80 -11.62 14.06
CA ILE A 107 6.97 -10.48 13.65
C ILE A 107 5.71 -11.00 12.95
N THR A 108 4.57 -10.85 13.61
CA THR A 108 3.26 -11.16 13.03
C THR A 108 2.68 -9.91 12.37
N ILE A 109 2.26 -10.04 11.12
CA ILE A 109 1.74 -8.94 10.31
C ILE A 109 0.22 -9.08 10.21
N THR A 110 -0.52 -8.11 10.73
CA THR A 110 -1.99 -8.10 10.71
C THR A 110 -2.50 -6.92 9.87
N PRO A 111 -3.20 -7.16 8.75
CA PRO A 111 -3.79 -6.09 7.96
C PRO A 111 -4.88 -5.34 8.74
N VAL A 112 -4.85 -4.00 8.65
CA VAL A 112 -5.86 -3.09 9.21
C VAL A 112 -6.71 -2.47 8.10
N ASP A 113 -6.08 -2.04 7.01
CA ASP A 113 -6.76 -1.52 5.79
C ASP A 113 -5.95 -1.93 4.56
N VAL A 114 -6.62 -2.16 3.42
CA VAL A 114 -6.04 -2.75 2.20
C VAL A 114 -6.55 -2.06 0.93
N GLY A 115 -5.85 -2.27 -0.19
CA GLY A 115 -6.10 -1.58 -1.45
C GLY A 115 -5.53 -0.16 -1.42
N PHE A 116 -6.24 0.77 -0.78
CA PHE A 116 -5.82 2.16 -0.62
C PHE A 116 -5.91 2.61 0.85
N PRO A 117 -4.88 2.40 1.68
CA PRO A 117 -4.86 2.93 3.04
C PRO A 117 -5.05 4.45 3.10
N GLY A 118 -5.94 4.89 3.99
CA GLY A 118 -6.07 6.30 4.41
C GLY A 118 -6.46 7.28 3.30
N LYS A 119 -5.63 8.31 3.06
CA LYS A 119 -5.93 9.45 2.15
C LYS A 119 -5.87 9.10 0.66
N GLN A 120 -5.46 7.89 0.28
CA GLN A 120 -5.34 7.51 -1.13
C GLN A 120 -6.69 7.22 -1.80
N LYS A 121 -7.68 6.72 -1.04
CA LYS A 121 -9.07 6.54 -1.54
C LYS A 121 -9.66 7.89 -2.00
N SER A 122 -9.45 8.95 -1.22
CA SER A 122 -9.95 10.28 -1.58
C SER A 122 -9.18 10.89 -2.76
N ALA A 123 -7.88 10.63 -2.89
CA ALA A 123 -7.10 11.07 -4.05
C ALA A 123 -7.64 10.48 -5.36
N HIS A 124 -7.96 9.18 -5.40
CA HIS A 124 -8.55 8.55 -6.59
C HIS A 124 -9.93 9.12 -6.96
N LEU A 125 -10.75 9.46 -5.97
CA LEU A 125 -12.03 10.15 -6.20
C LEU A 125 -11.83 11.55 -6.78
N TRP A 126 -10.91 12.33 -6.23
CA TRP A 126 -10.59 13.67 -6.74
C TRP A 126 -10.04 13.64 -8.16
N VAL A 127 -9.17 12.68 -8.49
CA VAL A 127 -8.64 12.48 -9.85
C VAL A 127 -9.77 12.11 -10.81
N SER A 128 -10.68 11.22 -10.42
CA SER A 128 -11.84 10.85 -11.22
C SER A 128 -12.76 12.06 -11.46
N ALA A 129 -13.03 12.85 -10.42
CA ALA A 129 -13.83 14.07 -10.50
C ALA A 129 -13.20 15.13 -11.41
N LEU A 130 -11.87 15.31 -11.35
CA LEU A 130 -11.11 16.22 -12.20
C LEU A 130 -11.26 15.83 -13.68
N PHE A 131 -11.04 14.56 -14.03
CA PHE A 131 -11.17 14.09 -15.41
C PHE A 131 -12.62 14.20 -15.91
N GLY A 132 -13.60 13.88 -15.07
CA GLY A 132 -15.01 14.08 -15.38
C GLY A 132 -15.38 15.54 -15.62
N GLY A 133 -14.87 16.46 -14.78
CA GLY A 133 -15.07 17.90 -14.94
C GLY A 133 -14.45 18.44 -16.23
N LEU A 134 -13.20 18.05 -16.52
CA LEU A 134 -12.53 18.41 -17.78
C LEU A 134 -13.30 17.86 -18.99
N LEU A 135 -13.78 16.62 -18.94
CA LEU A 135 -14.60 16.03 -19.99
C LEU A 135 -15.88 16.85 -20.20
N ALA A 136 -16.60 17.20 -19.13
CA ALA A 136 -17.82 18.02 -19.19
C ALA A 136 -17.56 19.38 -19.84
N LEU A 137 -16.47 20.06 -19.47
CA LEU A 137 -16.07 21.34 -20.07
C LEU A 137 -15.79 21.21 -21.57
N THR A 138 -15.10 20.15 -22.00
CA THR A 138 -14.83 19.93 -23.43
C THR A 138 -16.09 19.60 -24.23
N LEU A 139 -17.12 19.02 -23.60
CA LEU A 139 -18.41 18.73 -24.23
C LEU A 139 -19.25 20.01 -24.36
N LEU A 140 -19.36 20.80 -23.29
CA LEU A 140 -20.10 22.08 -23.27
C LEU A 140 -19.47 23.13 -24.19
N GLY A 141 -18.14 23.25 -24.19
CA GLY A 141 -17.40 24.18 -25.06
C GLY A 141 -17.37 23.79 -26.54
N GLY A 142 -17.76 22.56 -26.89
CA GLY A 142 -17.76 22.08 -28.27
C GLY A 142 -19.13 22.08 -28.95
N GLY A 143 -20.20 22.50 -28.26
CA GLY A 143 -21.55 22.61 -28.81
C GLY A 143 -21.84 23.93 -29.55
N ARG A 144 -20.88 24.86 -29.60
CA ARG A 144 -20.95 26.08 -30.42
C ARG A 144 -20.15 25.91 -31.71
N ARG A 145 -20.63 25.07 -32.62
CA ARG A 145 -20.35 25.13 -34.06
C ARG A 145 -21.52 24.51 -34.82
#